data_AF-A0A9Q3FT02-F1
#
_entry.id   AF-A0A9Q3FT02-F1
#
_cell.length_a   1.000
_cell.length_b   1.000
_cell.length_c   1.000
_cell.angle_alpha   90.00
_cell.angle_beta   90.00
_cell.angle_gamma   90.00
#
_symmetry.space_group_name_H-M   'P 1'
#
loop_
_entity.id
_entity.type
_entity.pdbx_description
1 polymer ?
#
loop_
_entity_poly.entity_id
_entity_poly.type
_entity_poly.pdbx_seq_one_letter_code
_entity_poly.pdbx_strand_id
1 'polypeptide(L)'
;MLRKNRPAFAIGEEPLFKIKGHNIELYMDVERPYPPMLRRPPYPGSLETRKEIEKHINELLDMDFIRKIGHNEIVEITTPVLITWHDGKSRLCVTSEL
;
A
#
# COMPACT_ATOMS: atom_id res chain seq x y z
N MET A 1 -16.99 -18.49 -22.35
CA MET A 1 -17.08 -17.55 -21.20
C MET A 1 -15.96 -16.53 -21.21
N LEU A 2 -14.68 -16.93 -21.11
CA LEU A 2 -13.54 -15.99 -21.01
C LEU A 2 -13.44 -14.94 -22.14
N ARG A 3 -13.63 -15.35 -23.40
CA ARG A 3 -13.54 -14.42 -24.55
C ARG A 3 -14.63 -13.34 -24.61
N LYS A 4 -15.87 -13.68 -24.20
CA LYS A 4 -17.01 -12.75 -24.26
C LYS A 4 -17.01 -11.74 -23.12
N ASN A 5 -16.51 -12.16 -21.95
CA ASN A 5 -16.49 -11.33 -20.74
C ASN A 5 -15.07 -10.91 -20.37
N ARG A 6 -14.15 -10.82 -21.34
CA ARG A 6 -12.74 -10.45 -21.13
C ARG A 6 -12.54 -9.25 -20.19
N PRO A 7 -13.28 -8.12 -20.32
CA PRO A 7 -13.10 -6.97 -19.43
C PRO A 7 -13.60 -7.20 -17.99
N ALA A 8 -14.35 -8.27 -17.72
CA ALA A 8 -14.79 -8.62 -16.36
C ALA A 8 -13.72 -9.39 -15.57
N PHE A 9 -12.62 -9.78 -16.20
CA PHE A 9 -11.51 -10.46 -15.55
C PHE A 9 -10.34 -9.49 -15.36
N ALA A 10 -9.66 -9.58 -14.22
CA ALA A 10 -8.42 -8.86 -13.96
C ALA A 10 -7.27 -9.44 -14.80
N ILE A 11 -7.27 -9.12 -16.10
CA ILE A 11 -6.21 -9.47 -17.05
C ILE A 11 -5.26 -8.28 -17.07
N GLY A 12 -3.96 -8.52 -16.81
CA GLY A 12 -2.95 -7.51 -16.45
C GLY A 12 -2.61 -6.42 -17.48
N GLU A 13 -3.40 -6.29 -18.53
CA GLU A 13 -3.27 -5.22 -19.55
C GLU A 13 -4.16 -4.00 -19.22
N GLU A 14 -5.22 -4.16 -18.42
CA GLU A 14 -6.11 -3.07 -18.05
C GLU A 14 -5.79 -2.50 -16.64
N PRO A 15 -5.70 -1.17 -16.48
CA PRO A 15 -5.48 -0.56 -15.18
C PRO A 15 -6.69 -0.84 -14.27
N LEU A 16 -6.42 -1.38 -13.06
CA LEU A 16 -7.46 -1.74 -12.09
C LEU A 16 -8.30 -0.52 -11.63
N PHE A 17 -7.78 0.70 -11.77
CA PHE A 17 -8.45 1.97 -11.44
C PHE A 17 -9.41 2.53 -12.52
N LYS A 18 -9.80 1.73 -13.52
CA LYS A 18 -10.74 2.18 -14.57
C LYS A 18 -12.13 2.58 -14.03
N ILE A 19 -12.47 2.16 -12.80
CA ILE A 19 -13.75 2.45 -12.16
C ILE A 19 -13.68 3.79 -11.41
N LYS A 20 -14.38 4.80 -11.92
CA LYS A 20 -14.45 6.15 -11.32
C LYS A 20 -15.59 6.23 -10.30
N GLY A 21 -15.44 7.09 -9.28
CA GLY A 21 -16.51 7.45 -8.34
C GLY A 21 -16.51 6.71 -7.00
N HIS A 22 -15.47 5.93 -6.70
CA HIS A 22 -15.31 5.20 -5.42
C HIS A 22 -14.36 5.88 -4.44
N ASN A 23 -14.23 7.21 -4.51
CA ASN A 23 -13.45 7.94 -3.53
C ASN A 23 -14.16 7.85 -2.17
N ILE A 24 -13.41 7.45 -1.14
CA ILE A 24 -13.92 7.33 0.22
C ILE A 24 -13.33 8.47 1.03
N GLU A 25 -14.20 9.20 1.72
CA GLU A 25 -13.79 10.13 2.77
C GLU A 25 -13.74 9.37 4.10
N LEU A 26 -12.56 9.36 4.71
CA LEU A 26 -12.34 8.74 6.01
C LEU A 26 -12.18 9.85 7.06
N TYR A 27 -12.95 9.75 8.13
CA TYR A 27 -12.90 10.65 9.28
C TYR A 27 -12.30 9.91 10.47
N MET A 28 -11.46 10.59 11.25
CA MET A 28 -10.90 10.03 12.48
C MET A 28 -11.63 10.60 13.68
N ASP A 29 -11.84 9.76 14.70
CA ASP A 29 -12.45 10.17 15.98
C ASP A 29 -11.51 11.00 16.87
N VAL A 30 -10.27 11.25 16.41
CA VAL A 30 -9.25 12.01 17.13
C VAL A 30 -8.83 13.25 16.36
N GLU A 31 -8.65 14.35 17.09
CA GLU A 31 -8.19 15.62 16.53
C GLU A 31 -6.67 15.81 16.68
N ARG A 32 -6.13 16.82 15.99
CA ARG A 32 -4.71 17.19 16.12
C ARG A 32 -4.46 17.86 17.49
N PRO A 33 -3.28 17.65 18.11
CA PRO A 33 -2.18 16.80 17.63
C PRO A 33 -2.47 15.31 17.79
N TYR A 34 -2.17 14.54 16.75
CA TYR A 34 -2.41 13.10 16.76
C TYR A 34 -1.52 12.37 17.78
N PRO A 35 -2.01 11.28 18.41
CA PRO A 35 -1.24 10.49 19.34
C PRO A 35 0.09 10.01 18.73
N PRO A 36 1.20 9.98 19.50
CA PRO A 36 2.50 9.49 19.02
C PRO A 36 2.45 8.09 18.43
N MET A 37 1.51 7.26 18.89
CA MET A 37 1.28 5.90 18.40
C MET A 37 0.86 5.83 16.92
N LEU A 38 0.38 6.93 16.34
CA LEU A 38 0.11 7.04 14.91
C LEU A 38 1.35 7.43 14.09
N ARG A 39 2.48 7.74 14.73
CA ARG A 39 3.77 8.06 14.08
C ARG A 39 4.80 6.99 14.40
N ARG A 40 4.60 5.80 13.86
CA ARG A 40 5.49 4.67 14.11
C ARG A 40 6.67 4.68 13.14
N PRO A 41 7.91 4.48 13.62
CA PRO A 41 9.06 4.33 12.74
C PRO A 41 8.98 3.00 11.98
N PRO A 42 9.65 2.88 10.82
CA PRO A 42 9.75 1.61 10.12
C PRO A 42 10.49 0.57 10.97
N TYR A 43 10.06 -0.69 10.89
CA TYR A 43 10.79 -1.77 11.55
C TYR A 43 12.18 -1.96 10.92
N PRO A 44 13.20 -2.31 11.73
CA PRO A 44 14.49 -2.70 11.18
C PRO A 44 14.32 -3.98 10.36
N GLY A 45 14.64 -3.91 9.06
CA GLY A 45 14.60 -5.05 8.14
C GLY A 45 16.00 -5.46 7.67
N SER A 46 16.16 -6.74 7.36
CA SER A 46 17.36 -7.26 6.69
C SER A 46 17.49 -6.68 5.27
N LEU A 47 18.67 -6.82 4.66
CA LEU A 47 18.89 -6.39 3.27
C LEU A 47 17.90 -7.07 2.32
N GLU A 48 17.64 -8.37 2.53
CA GLU A 48 16.69 -9.16 1.76
C GLU A 48 15.26 -8.64 1.92
N THR A 49 14.83 -8.39 3.16
CA THR A 49 13.50 -7.82 3.44
C THR A 49 13.33 -6.48 2.75
N ARG A 50 14.34 -5.61 2.78
CA ARG A 50 14.27 -4.29 2.13
C ARG A 50 14.13 -4.40 0.61
N LYS A 51 14.85 -5.34 -0.02
CA LYS A 51 14.73 -5.60 -1.47
C LYS A 51 13.33 -6.06 -1.85
N GLU A 52 12.73 -6.96 -1.06
CA GLU A 52 11.36 -7.41 -1.31
C GLU A 52 10.35 -6.27 -1.09
N ILE A 53 10.51 -5.45 -0.05
CA ILE A 53 9.68 -4.26 0.13
C ILE A 53 9.77 -3.34 -1.09
N GLU A 54 10.99 -3.02 -1.53
CA GLU A 54 11.21 -2.14 -2.68
C GLU A 54 10.56 -2.69 -3.96
N LYS A 55 10.68 -4.00 -4.19
CA LYS A 55 9.99 -4.68 -5.31
C LYS A 55 8.47 -4.46 -5.25
N HIS A 56 7.83 -4.76 -4.12
CA HIS A 56 6.38 -4.58 -3.97
C HIS A 56 5.95 -3.11 -4.10
N ILE A 57 6.74 -2.18 -3.53
CA ILE A 57 6.46 -0.74 -3.64
C ILE A 57 6.56 -0.26 -5.10
N ASN A 58 7.54 -0.72 -5.85
CA ASN A 58 7.68 -0.37 -7.26
C ASN A 58 6.51 -0.93 -8.09
N GLU A 59 6.09 -2.18 -7.86
CA GLU A 59 4.91 -2.76 -8.51
C GLU A 59 3.64 -1.93 -8.22
N LEU A 60 3.45 -1.49 -6.97
CA LEU A 60 2.30 -0.65 -6.59
C LEU A 60 2.36 0.77 -7.19
N LEU A 61 3.57 1.33 -7.36
CA LEU A 61 3.78 2.62 -8.04
C LEU A 61 3.45 2.51 -9.53
N ASP A 62 3.92 1.44 -10.20
CA ASP A 62 3.67 1.20 -11.62
C ASP A 62 2.18 0.99 -11.92
N MET A 63 1.44 0.41 -10.96
CA MET A 63 -0.01 0.23 -11.04
C MET A 63 -0.82 1.45 -10.58
N ASP A 64 -0.17 2.55 -10.18
CA ASP A 64 -0.79 3.79 -9.68
C ASP A 64 -1.68 3.57 -8.44
N PHE A 65 -1.37 2.55 -7.61
CA PHE A 65 -2.07 2.29 -6.34
C PHE A 65 -1.57 3.17 -5.21
N ILE A 66 -0.28 3.52 -5.25
CA ILE A 66 0.36 4.39 -4.28
C ILE A 66 1.12 5.47 -5.02
N ARG A 67 1.42 6.57 -4.34
CA ARG A 67 2.25 7.65 -4.87
C ARG A 67 3.33 8.03 -3.88
N LYS A 68 4.40 8.64 -4.39
CA LYS A 68 5.36 9.35 -3.54
C LYS A 68 4.70 10.61 -2.98
N ILE A 69 4.94 10.86 -1.70
CA ILE A 69 4.58 12.12 -1.04
C ILE A 69 5.64 13.16 -1.41
N GLY A 70 5.21 14.35 -1.83
CA GLY A 70 6.11 15.44 -2.21
C GLY A 70 6.88 16.03 -1.03
N HIS A 71 7.99 16.71 -1.30
CA HIS A 71 8.88 17.25 -0.26
C HIS A 71 8.18 18.20 0.74
N ASN A 72 7.17 18.95 0.27
CA ASN A 72 6.45 19.93 1.08
C ASN A 72 5.14 19.39 1.70
N GLU A 73 4.81 18.11 1.46
CA GLU A 73 3.62 17.48 2.02
C GLU A 73 3.93 16.94 3.42
N ILE A 74 3.12 17.32 4.41
CA ILE A 74 3.29 16.87 5.79
C ILE A 74 2.68 15.48 5.95
N VAL A 75 3.49 14.52 6.38
CA VAL A 75 3.02 13.18 6.78
C VAL A 75 2.85 13.15 8.29
N GLU A 76 1.61 13.10 8.76
CA GLU A 76 1.30 13.11 10.20
C GLU A 76 1.08 11.73 10.79
N ILE A 77 0.81 10.73 9.94
CA ILE A 77 0.52 9.33 10.32
C ILE A 77 1.45 8.43 9.52
N THR A 78 2.15 7.53 10.21
CA THR A 78 3.02 6.52 9.62
C THR A 78 2.78 5.17 10.28
N THR A 79 2.58 4.16 9.44
CA THR A 79 2.44 2.77 9.88
C THR A 79 3.55 1.94 9.25
N PRO A 80 4.32 1.17 10.03
CA PRO A 80 5.40 0.36 9.49
C PRO A 80 4.83 -0.75 8.61
N VAL A 81 5.59 -1.06 7.56
CA VAL A 81 5.35 -2.21 6.69
C VAL A 81 6.34 -3.33 7.01
N LEU A 82 5.94 -4.56 6.73
CA LEU A 82 6.75 -5.75 6.90
C LEU A 82 6.52 -6.73 5.74
N ILE A 83 7.45 -7.67 5.58
CA ILE A 83 7.30 -8.77 4.63
C ILE A 83 6.92 -10.03 5.38
N THR A 84 5.85 -10.66 4.93
CA THR A 84 5.52 -12.04 5.31
C THR A 84 5.82 -12.97 4.16
N TRP A 85 6.17 -14.22 4.47
CA TRP A 85 6.46 -15.25 3.48
C TRP A 85 5.41 -16.35 3.54
N HIS A 86 4.91 -16.74 2.37
CA HIS A 86 3.97 -17.84 2.23
C HIS A 86 4.24 -18.56 0.91
N ASP A 87 4.42 -19.87 0.93
CA ASP A 87 4.74 -20.71 -0.25
C ASP A 87 5.89 -20.14 -1.12
N GLY A 88 6.95 -19.67 -0.47
CA GLY A 88 8.12 -19.09 -1.16
C GLY A 88 7.86 -17.73 -1.81
N LYS A 89 6.72 -17.10 -1.55
CA LYS A 89 6.38 -15.75 -2.05
C LYS A 89 6.33 -14.75 -0.92
N SER A 90 6.93 -13.58 -1.15
CA SER A 90 6.88 -12.44 -0.25
C SER A 90 5.55 -11.69 -0.42
N ARG A 91 5.04 -11.12 0.68
CA ARG A 91 3.86 -10.26 0.70
C ARG A 91 4.16 -9.03 1.54
N LEU A 92 3.85 -7.85 1.02
CA LEU A 92 3.89 -6.60 1.78
C LEU A 92 2.67 -6.52 2.69
N CYS A 93 2.91 -6.34 3.99
CA CYS A 93 1.86 -6.26 4.99
C CYS A 93 2.02 -4.99 5.82
N VAL A 94 0.90 -4.41 6.22
CA VAL A 94 0.81 -3.36 7.23
C VAL A 94 0.34 -4.03 8.51
N THR A 95 0.99 -3.75 9.64
CA THR A 95 0.51 -4.23 10.94
C THR A 95 -0.25 -3.13 11.67
N SER A 96 -1.44 -3.47 12.17
CA SER A 96 -2.23 -2.63 13.06
C SER A 96 -2.03 -2.98 14.53
N GLU A 97 -1.16 -3.95 14.85
CA GLU A 97 -0.99 -4.40 16.24
C GLU A 97 -0.50 -3.27 17.15
N LEU A 98 -1.27 -3.08 18.22
CA LEU A 98 -0.98 -2.36 19.45
C LEU A 98 -0.04 -3.18 20.32
#